data_AF-U2Z452-F1
#
_entry.id   AF-U2Z452-F1
#
_cell.length_a   1.000
_cell.length_b   1.000
_cell.length_c   1.000
_cell.angle_alpha   90.00
_cell.angle_beta   90.00
_cell.angle_gamma   90.00
#
_symmetry.space_group_name_H-M   'P 1'
#
loop_
_entity.id
_entity.type
_entity.pdbx_description
1 polymer ?
#
loop_
_entity_poly.entity_id
_entity_poly.type
_entity_poly.pdbx_seq_one_letter_code
_entity_poly.pdbx_strand_id
1 'polypeptide(L)'
;MHLVCPAGSLPALKAALQQGADAIYVGFRDDTNARHFAGLNLDERQLETGLQLIRQRGRQLYVAVNTYAQPQGWARWQRAVDQAAALGVDALIAADPGVLAYASRRHPDLNLHLSVQGSATNAAALAFYQQRYNIRRAVLPRVLSLAQVRQVAEKSTVPLEVFAFGSLCIMAEGRCHLSSYVTGESPNLCGVCSPAKAVRWQEEAQGLSSRLGGVLIDRYAPEEPAGYPTLCKGRFLVDGQRFHALEEPTSLNTIDLIPQLAEMGIAAVKIEGRQRSPAYVEQVTRVWREALDAHAGGRFAVQERWRKDLAGLSEGSQTTLGAYHRSWQ
;
A
#
# COMPACT_ATOMS: atom_id res chain seq x y z
N MET A 1 -12.17 13.93 0.98
CA MET A 1 -11.09 12.92 1.06
C MET A 1 -9.95 13.31 0.14
N HIS A 2 -8.71 13.26 0.61
CA HIS A 2 -7.53 13.43 -0.24
C HIS A 2 -7.20 12.15 -1.02
N LEU A 3 -6.74 12.30 -2.25
CA LEU A 3 -6.20 11.21 -3.06
C LEU A 3 -4.67 11.15 -2.92
N VAL A 4 -4.16 10.07 -2.32
CA VAL A 4 -2.73 9.85 -2.08
C VAL A 4 -2.20 8.80 -3.08
N CYS A 5 -1.39 9.24 -4.04
CA CYS A 5 -0.93 8.40 -5.14
C CYS A 5 0.55 7.99 -5.05
N PRO A 6 0.92 6.78 -5.48
CA PRO A 6 2.29 6.31 -5.48
C PRO A 6 3.10 6.90 -6.64
N ALA A 7 4.40 7.10 -6.42
CA ALA A 7 5.34 7.28 -7.52
C ALA A 7 6.69 6.58 -7.23
N GLY A 8 7.06 5.64 -8.08
CA GLY A 8 8.38 4.99 -8.07
C GLY A 8 9.38 5.60 -9.03
N SER A 9 8.98 6.62 -9.80
CA SER A 9 9.82 7.30 -10.78
C SER A 9 9.29 8.72 -11.05
N LEU A 10 10.12 9.60 -11.60
CA LEU A 10 9.69 10.95 -11.96
C LEU A 10 8.55 10.97 -13.00
N PRO A 11 8.51 10.09 -14.04
CA PRO A 11 7.35 9.98 -14.92
C PRO A 11 6.06 9.58 -14.20
N ALA A 12 6.11 8.62 -13.26
CA ALA A 12 4.95 8.23 -12.47
C ALA A 12 4.46 9.38 -11.58
N LEU A 13 5.38 10.14 -10.98
CA LEU A 13 5.07 11.36 -10.21
C LEU A 13 4.34 12.38 -11.08
N LYS A 14 4.87 12.69 -12.28
CA LYS A 14 4.24 13.61 -13.22
C LYS A 14 2.84 13.15 -13.63
N ALA A 15 2.67 11.85 -13.89
CA ALA A 15 1.39 11.26 -14.23
C ALA A 15 0.36 11.43 -13.10
N ALA A 16 0.71 11.04 -11.86
CA ALA A 16 -0.17 11.23 -10.70
C ALA A 16 -0.55 12.72 -10.51
N LEU A 17 0.42 13.62 -10.63
CA LEU A 17 0.20 15.05 -10.47
C LEU A 17 -0.68 15.64 -11.56
N GLN A 18 -0.57 15.15 -12.80
CA GLN A 18 -1.39 15.59 -13.93
C GLN A 18 -2.84 15.12 -13.78
N GLN A 19 -3.05 13.94 -13.20
CA GLN A 19 -4.37 13.35 -13.01
C GLN A 19 -5.05 13.77 -11.69
N GLY A 20 -4.48 14.75 -10.97
CA GLY A 20 -5.15 15.38 -9.83
C GLY A 20 -4.93 14.70 -8.47
N ALA A 21 -3.81 13.99 -8.27
CA ALA A 21 -3.42 13.56 -6.94
C ALA A 21 -3.26 14.76 -5.98
N ASP A 22 -3.81 14.65 -4.77
CA ASP A 22 -3.68 15.68 -3.73
C ASP A 22 -2.32 15.57 -3.02
N ALA A 23 -1.83 14.35 -2.88
CA ALA A 23 -0.49 14.05 -2.39
C ALA A 23 0.14 12.91 -3.18
N ILE A 24 1.46 12.96 -3.32
CA ILE A 24 2.26 11.90 -3.96
C ILE A 24 3.21 11.32 -2.92
N TYR A 25 3.23 10.00 -2.75
CA TYR A 25 4.18 9.34 -1.87
C TYR A 25 5.26 8.58 -2.64
N VAL A 26 6.51 8.80 -2.22
CA VAL A 26 7.72 8.20 -2.81
C VAL A 26 8.51 7.44 -1.73
N GLY A 27 9.61 6.81 -2.12
CA GLY A 27 10.62 6.28 -1.21
C GLY A 27 12.01 6.73 -1.65
N PHE A 28 13.02 6.56 -0.80
CA PHE A 28 14.42 6.72 -1.17
C PHE A 28 14.94 5.47 -1.91
N ARG A 29 16.08 5.60 -2.61
CA ARG A 29 16.75 4.47 -3.29
C ARG A 29 17.56 3.59 -2.32
N ASP A 30 16.90 3.13 -1.26
CA ASP A 30 17.47 2.25 -0.24
C ASP A 30 16.38 1.40 0.44
N ASP A 31 16.80 0.51 1.34
CA ASP A 31 15.98 -0.44 2.10
C ASP A 31 15.22 0.18 3.29
N THR A 32 15.22 1.50 3.44
CA THR A 32 14.46 2.17 4.50
C THR A 32 12.95 2.19 4.21
N ASN A 33 12.55 1.76 3.02
CA ASN A 33 11.18 1.72 2.56
C ASN A 33 10.86 0.40 1.84
N ALA A 34 9.61 -0.06 1.95
CA ALA A 34 9.28 -1.43 1.55
C ALA A 34 9.55 -1.69 0.06
N ARG A 35 9.15 -0.83 -0.89
CA ARG A 35 9.42 -1.03 -2.34
C ARG A 35 10.75 -0.38 -2.77
N HIS A 36 11.88 -1.08 -2.63
CA HIS A 36 13.21 -0.57 -3.02
C HIS A 36 13.91 -1.46 -4.05
N PHE A 37 13.18 -1.86 -5.09
CA PHE A 37 13.76 -2.63 -6.18
C PHE A 37 14.77 -1.81 -6.99
N ALA A 38 15.74 -2.49 -7.59
CA ALA A 38 16.69 -1.86 -8.50
C ALA A 38 15.95 -1.08 -9.60
N GLY A 39 16.37 0.17 -9.84
CA GLY A 39 15.74 1.07 -10.82
C GLY A 39 14.44 1.73 -10.37
N LEU A 40 13.95 1.42 -9.16
CA LEU A 40 12.82 2.10 -8.54
C LEU A 40 13.29 3.23 -7.62
N ASN A 41 12.38 4.16 -7.34
CA ASN A 41 12.54 5.34 -6.51
C ASN A 41 13.40 6.44 -7.15
N LEU A 42 13.21 7.66 -6.67
CA LEU A 42 13.83 8.85 -7.23
C LEU A 42 15.22 9.04 -6.61
N ASP A 43 16.21 9.42 -7.42
CA ASP A 43 17.46 9.97 -6.87
C ASP A 43 17.24 11.40 -6.35
N GLU A 44 18.26 11.94 -5.71
CA GLU A 44 18.24 13.29 -5.13
C GLU A 44 17.81 14.36 -6.14
N ARG A 45 18.43 14.40 -7.33
CA ARG A 45 18.06 15.36 -8.39
C ARG A 45 16.60 15.20 -8.85
N GLN A 46 16.15 13.95 -9.01
CA GLN A 46 14.77 13.65 -9.37
C GLN A 46 13.79 14.03 -8.25
N LEU A 47 14.15 13.84 -6.98
CA LEU A 47 13.35 14.24 -5.83
C LEU A 47 13.19 15.76 -5.76
N GLU A 48 14.28 16.52 -5.92
CA GLU A 48 14.22 17.98 -5.98
C GLU A 48 13.32 18.47 -7.12
N THR A 49 13.50 17.91 -8.32
CA THR A 49 12.66 18.21 -9.48
C THR A 49 11.19 17.87 -9.20
N GLY A 50 10.93 16.69 -8.61
CA GLY A 50 9.59 16.24 -8.26
C GLY A 50 8.93 17.15 -7.21
N LEU A 51 9.67 17.56 -6.19
CA LEU A 51 9.22 18.47 -5.14
C LEU A 51 8.85 19.84 -5.70
N GLN A 52 9.67 20.40 -6.59
CA GLN A 52 9.35 21.66 -7.27
C GLN A 52 8.05 21.56 -8.06
N LEU A 53 7.85 20.49 -8.85
CA LEU A 53 6.62 20.28 -9.62
C LEU A 53 5.39 20.14 -8.72
N ILE A 54 5.51 19.39 -7.62
CA ILE A 54 4.46 19.19 -6.62
C ILE A 54 4.05 20.53 -6.00
N ARG A 55 5.03 21.32 -5.55
CA ARG A 55 4.81 22.64 -4.94
C ARG A 55 4.20 23.64 -5.92
N GLN A 56 4.63 23.64 -7.19
CA GLN A 56 4.03 24.48 -8.24
C GLN A 56 2.54 24.22 -8.45
N ARG A 57 2.05 23.02 -8.13
CA ARG A 57 0.62 22.68 -8.19
C ARG A 57 -0.10 22.74 -6.84
N GLY A 58 0.56 23.24 -5.80
CA GLY A 58 0.01 23.32 -4.44
C GLY A 58 -0.33 21.94 -3.85
N ARG A 59 0.39 20.88 -4.26
CA ARG A 59 0.19 19.51 -3.80
C ARG A 59 1.25 19.10 -2.80
N GLN A 60 1.07 17.93 -2.19
CA GLN A 60 1.93 17.47 -1.11
C GLN A 60 2.87 16.33 -1.53
N LEU A 61 4.09 16.34 -1.02
CA LEU A 61 5.06 15.25 -1.13
C LEU A 61 5.16 14.50 0.19
N TYR A 62 4.90 13.19 0.16
CA TYR A 62 5.15 12.29 1.28
C TYR A 62 6.32 11.38 0.97
N VAL A 63 7.11 11.04 1.99
CA VAL A 63 8.22 10.08 1.86
C VAL A 63 7.99 8.90 2.80
N ALA A 64 8.12 7.69 2.28
CA ALA A 64 8.06 6.48 3.07
C ALA A 64 9.46 6.11 3.62
N VAL A 65 9.55 5.94 4.93
CA VAL A 65 10.67 5.35 5.68
C VAL A 65 10.05 4.32 6.63
N ASN A 66 9.42 3.31 6.03
CA ASN A 66 8.40 2.49 6.68
C ASN A 66 8.83 1.05 7.01
N THR A 67 10.08 0.69 6.73
CA THR A 67 10.61 -0.63 7.12
C THR A 67 11.09 -0.63 8.56
N TYR A 68 11.02 -1.78 9.21
CA TYR A 68 11.56 -1.99 10.55
C TYR A 68 13.07 -2.14 10.49
N ALA A 69 13.76 -1.27 11.23
CA ALA A 69 15.20 -1.13 11.17
C ALA A 69 15.89 -2.36 11.78
N GLN A 70 17.00 -2.77 11.17
CA GLN A 70 17.88 -3.76 11.77
C GLN A 70 18.92 -3.07 12.65
N PRO A 71 19.40 -3.71 13.74
CA PRO A 71 20.48 -3.15 14.55
C PRO A 71 21.70 -2.77 13.70
N GLN A 72 22.04 -3.64 12.75
CA GLN A 72 23.04 -3.36 11.72
C GLN A 72 22.44 -2.40 10.69
N GLY A 73 22.94 -1.17 10.65
CA GLY A 73 22.51 -0.17 9.67
C GLY A 73 21.47 0.83 10.17
N TRP A 74 21.15 0.87 11.47
CA TRP A 74 20.27 1.87 12.09
C TRP A 74 20.53 3.32 11.63
N ALA A 75 21.82 3.71 11.52
CA ALA A 75 22.21 5.04 11.05
C ALA A 75 21.65 5.42 9.67
N ARG A 76 21.31 4.44 8.83
CA ARG A 76 20.67 4.65 7.53
C ARG A 76 19.24 5.16 7.66
N TRP A 77 18.45 4.58 8.57
CA TRP A 77 17.10 5.07 8.86
C TRP A 77 17.14 6.46 9.49
N GLN A 78 18.12 6.72 10.36
CA GLN A 78 18.34 8.07 10.90
C GLN A 78 18.60 9.08 9.79
N ARG A 79 19.53 8.77 8.87
CA ARG A 79 19.82 9.62 7.71
C ARG A 79 18.62 9.81 6.79
N ALA A 80 17.82 8.78 6.55
CA ALA A 80 16.60 8.89 5.74
C ALA A 80 15.56 9.83 6.39
N VAL A 81 15.40 9.77 7.71
CA VAL A 81 14.57 10.71 8.46
C VAL A 81 15.12 12.14 8.34
N ASP A 82 16.42 12.32 8.56
CA ASP A 82 17.09 13.63 8.48
C ASP A 82 17.00 14.23 7.08
N GLN A 83 17.15 13.40 6.04
CA GLN A 83 17.02 13.80 4.64
C GLN A 83 15.58 14.21 4.32
N ALA A 84 14.57 13.46 4.76
CA ALA A 84 13.18 13.83 4.56
C ALA A 84 12.83 15.16 5.24
N ALA A 85 13.34 15.39 6.45
CA ALA A 85 13.17 16.67 7.15
C ALA A 85 13.87 17.82 6.42
N ALA A 86 15.12 17.64 5.97
CA ALA A 86 15.89 18.64 5.25
C ALA A 86 15.26 19.01 3.89
N LEU A 87 14.65 18.03 3.20
CA LEU A 87 13.88 18.27 1.97
C LEU A 87 12.60 19.09 2.21
N GLY A 88 12.11 19.15 3.46
CA GLY A 88 10.86 19.82 3.80
C GLY A 88 9.65 19.12 3.17
N VAL A 89 9.58 17.79 3.33
CA VAL A 89 8.44 16.98 2.89
C VAL A 89 7.20 17.27 3.74
N ASP A 90 6.01 17.16 3.16
CA ASP A 90 4.75 17.41 3.85
C ASP A 90 4.38 16.31 4.85
N ALA A 91 4.92 15.10 4.67
CA ALA A 91 4.83 14.03 5.66
C ALA A 91 5.89 12.94 5.47
N LEU A 92 6.32 12.37 6.59
CA LEU A 92 7.09 11.12 6.67
C LEU A 92 6.16 9.98 7.07
N ILE A 93 6.09 8.92 6.27
CA ILE A 93 5.32 7.71 6.53
C ILE A 93 6.25 6.67 7.16
N ALA A 94 6.08 6.38 8.45
CA ALA A 94 6.96 5.49 9.21
C ALA A 94 6.17 4.48 10.06
N ALA A 95 6.79 3.34 10.41
CA ALA A 95 6.15 2.24 11.15
C ALA A 95 6.90 1.87 12.43
N ASP A 96 8.22 1.76 12.31
CA ASP A 96 9.09 1.31 13.38
C ASP A 96 9.09 2.30 14.57
N PRO A 97 8.81 1.84 15.80
CA PRO A 97 8.80 2.71 16.99
C PRO A 97 10.13 3.44 17.23
N GLY A 98 11.28 2.84 16.87
CA GLY A 98 12.59 3.47 16.98
C GLY A 98 12.77 4.59 15.96
N VAL A 99 12.37 4.36 14.70
CA VAL A 99 12.33 5.39 13.65
C VAL A 99 11.41 6.54 14.03
N LEU A 100 10.19 6.23 14.49
CA LEU A 100 9.22 7.22 14.95
C LEU A 100 9.75 8.03 16.15
N ALA A 101 10.37 7.38 17.13
CA ALA A 101 10.98 8.03 18.29
C ALA A 101 12.18 8.91 17.91
N TYR A 102 12.96 8.52 16.91
CA TYR A 102 14.06 9.34 16.41
C TYR A 102 13.51 10.58 15.70
N ALA A 103 12.57 10.38 14.77
CA ALA A 103 11.96 11.46 14.01
C ALA A 103 11.26 12.49 14.91
N SER A 104 10.44 12.04 15.86
CA SER A 104 9.67 12.94 16.74
C SER A 104 10.55 13.78 17.67
N ARG A 105 11.68 13.22 18.14
CA ARG A 105 12.62 13.94 19.01
C ARG A 105 13.54 14.87 18.23
N ARG A 106 14.03 14.43 17.08
CA ARG A 106 15.04 15.16 16.31
C ARG A 106 14.44 16.25 15.40
N HIS A 107 13.21 16.02 14.93
CA HIS A 107 12.46 16.89 14.01
C HIS A 107 10.99 16.99 14.47
N PRO A 108 10.69 17.70 15.57
CA PRO A 108 9.34 17.75 16.15
C PRO A 108 8.26 18.33 15.20
N ASP A 109 8.70 19.18 14.26
CA ASP A 109 7.82 19.79 13.26
C ASP A 109 7.55 18.86 12.05
N LEU A 110 8.34 17.79 11.89
CA LEU A 110 8.12 16.83 10.82
C LEU A 110 6.76 16.14 11.01
N ASN A 111 5.92 16.21 9.99
CA ASN A 111 4.61 15.59 10.02
C ASN A 111 4.72 14.07 9.89
N LEU A 112 4.39 13.33 10.95
CA LEU A 112 4.52 11.88 10.98
C LEU A 112 3.18 11.21 10.69
N HIS A 113 3.14 10.37 9.66
CA HIS A 113 2.03 9.46 9.39
C HIS A 113 2.43 8.04 9.80
N LEU A 114 1.59 7.38 10.58
CA LEU A 114 1.76 5.96 10.88
C LEU A 114 1.47 5.13 9.64
N SER A 115 2.48 4.42 9.16
CA SER A 115 2.38 3.47 8.07
C SER A 115 1.50 2.28 8.46
N VAL A 116 0.85 1.69 7.45
CA VAL A 116 0.07 0.47 7.60
C VAL A 116 0.86 -0.70 8.23
N GLN A 117 2.19 -0.70 8.07
CA GLN A 117 3.07 -1.71 8.69
C GLN A 117 3.13 -1.60 10.23
N GLY A 118 2.72 -0.46 10.81
CA GLY A 118 2.51 -0.30 12.25
C GLY A 118 1.31 -1.08 12.77
N SER A 119 0.42 -1.54 11.88
CA SER A 119 -0.68 -2.47 12.18
C SER A 119 -1.60 -2.04 13.33
N ALA A 120 -1.81 -0.74 13.50
CA ALA A 120 -2.77 -0.21 14.47
C ALA A 120 -4.20 -0.45 14.00
N THR A 121 -4.96 -1.26 14.73
CA THR A 121 -6.33 -1.71 14.38
C THR A 121 -7.41 -1.20 15.33
N ASN A 122 -7.04 -0.41 16.34
CA ASN A 122 -7.96 0.15 17.32
C ASN A 122 -7.50 1.54 17.80
N ALA A 123 -8.43 2.30 18.37
CA ALA A 123 -8.18 3.67 18.82
C ALA A 123 -7.11 3.77 19.92
N ALA A 124 -7.00 2.77 20.81
CA ALA A 124 -5.99 2.78 21.88
C ALA A 124 -4.56 2.69 21.31
N ALA A 125 -4.35 1.86 20.28
CA ALA A 125 -3.08 1.79 19.56
C ALA A 125 -2.76 3.12 18.89
N LEU A 126 -3.73 3.75 18.22
CA LEU A 126 -3.55 5.06 17.58
C LEU A 126 -3.19 6.15 18.60
N ALA A 127 -3.90 6.20 19.74
CA ALA A 127 -3.62 7.12 20.84
C ALA A 127 -2.20 6.90 21.41
N PHE A 128 -1.76 5.64 21.56
CA PHE A 128 -0.40 5.34 21.98
C PHE A 128 0.64 5.92 21.01
N TYR A 129 0.50 5.68 19.71
CA TYR A 129 1.44 6.23 18.72
C TYR A 129 1.42 7.76 18.70
N GLN A 130 0.24 8.38 18.85
CA GLN A 130 0.13 9.84 18.90
C GLN A 130 0.81 10.41 20.15
N GLN A 131 0.55 9.84 21.33
CA GLN A 131 1.14 10.32 22.60
C GLN A 131 2.66 10.15 22.64
N ARG A 132 3.17 9.04 22.08
CA ARG A 132 4.61 8.72 22.13
C ARG A 132 5.42 9.39 21.03
N TYR A 133 4.84 9.57 19.85
CA TYR A 133 5.59 9.99 18.67
C TYR A 133 4.96 11.17 17.94
N ASN A 134 3.83 11.70 18.40
CA ASN A 134 3.12 12.81 17.76
C ASN A 134 2.78 12.52 16.28
N ILE A 135 2.32 11.29 15.99
CA ILE A 135 1.73 11.00 14.67
C ILE A 135 0.52 11.91 14.46
N ARG A 136 0.34 12.39 13.23
CA ARG A 136 -0.76 13.29 12.84
C ARG A 136 -1.75 12.64 11.86
N ARG A 137 -1.45 11.41 11.40
CA ARG A 137 -2.36 10.57 10.58
C ARG A 137 -1.98 9.11 10.74
N ALA A 138 -2.91 8.19 10.52
CA ALA A 138 -2.61 6.75 10.45
C ALA A 138 -3.25 6.07 9.25
N VAL A 139 -2.47 5.21 8.57
CA VAL A 139 -2.95 4.35 7.49
C VAL A 139 -3.46 3.04 8.10
N LEU A 140 -4.76 2.77 7.98
CA LEU A 140 -5.37 1.58 8.55
C LEU A 140 -5.04 0.30 7.75
N PRO A 141 -4.81 -0.84 8.43
CA PRO A 141 -4.65 -2.15 7.80
C PRO A 141 -5.89 -2.62 7.03
N ARG A 142 -5.68 -3.35 5.94
CA ARG A 142 -6.75 -3.88 5.06
C ARG A 142 -7.41 -5.17 5.59
N VAL A 143 -7.23 -5.46 6.87
CA VAL A 143 -7.80 -6.63 7.56
C VAL A 143 -9.03 -6.28 8.41
N LEU A 144 -9.37 -4.99 8.50
CA LEU A 144 -10.55 -4.50 9.20
C LEU A 144 -11.78 -4.55 8.30
N SER A 145 -12.92 -4.99 8.86
CA SER A 145 -14.21 -4.83 8.21
C SER A 145 -14.65 -3.38 8.17
N LEU A 146 -15.64 -3.04 7.35
CA LEU A 146 -16.16 -1.68 7.26
C LEU A 146 -16.75 -1.21 8.61
N ALA A 147 -17.40 -2.11 9.34
CA ALA A 147 -17.90 -1.85 10.68
C ALA A 147 -16.76 -1.56 11.68
N GLN A 148 -15.67 -2.32 11.60
CA GLN A 148 -14.49 -2.07 12.45
C GLN A 148 -13.81 -0.75 12.08
N VAL A 149 -13.69 -0.41 10.79
CA VAL A 149 -13.17 0.90 10.38
C VAL A 149 -14.02 2.03 10.94
N ARG A 150 -15.35 1.92 10.89
CA ARG A 150 -16.26 2.91 11.52
C ARG A 150 -15.99 3.06 13.03
N GLN A 151 -15.91 1.94 13.76
CA GLN A 151 -15.61 1.95 15.20
C GLN A 151 -14.27 2.61 15.54
N VAL A 152 -13.25 2.40 14.70
CA VAL A 152 -11.94 3.05 14.87
C VAL A 152 -12.05 4.54 14.55
N ALA A 153 -12.74 4.91 13.47
CA ALA A 153 -12.90 6.30 13.04
C ALA A 153 -13.61 7.16 14.09
N GLU A 154 -14.69 6.65 14.69
CA GLU A 154 -15.44 7.34 15.75
C GLU A 154 -14.60 7.72 16.98
N LYS A 155 -13.55 6.93 17.27
CA LYS A 155 -12.71 7.08 18.47
C LYS A 155 -11.28 7.49 18.15
N SER A 156 -10.94 7.68 16.87
CA SER A 156 -9.57 7.94 16.47
C SER A 156 -9.14 9.32 16.94
N THR A 157 -7.94 9.39 17.52
CA THR A 157 -7.34 10.65 17.97
C THR A 157 -6.58 11.38 16.86
N VAL A 158 -6.47 10.75 15.68
CA VAL A 158 -5.82 11.30 14.47
C VAL A 158 -6.65 11.02 13.22
N PRO A 159 -6.56 11.86 12.18
CA PRO A 159 -7.11 11.57 10.87
C PRO A 159 -6.68 10.18 10.34
N LEU A 160 -7.62 9.49 9.70
CA LEU A 160 -7.41 8.15 9.16
C LEU A 160 -7.25 8.16 7.64
N GLU A 161 -6.41 7.26 7.16
CA GLU A 161 -6.19 6.98 5.75
C GLU A 161 -6.43 5.50 5.47
N VAL A 162 -7.13 5.17 4.39
CA VAL A 162 -7.40 3.78 3.98
C VAL A 162 -6.90 3.52 2.58
N PHE A 163 -6.66 2.26 2.23
CA PHE A 163 -6.33 1.91 0.85
C PHE A 163 -7.56 1.92 -0.03
N ALA A 164 -7.45 2.58 -1.18
CA ALA A 164 -8.48 2.67 -2.20
C ALA A 164 -8.38 1.52 -3.21
N PHE A 165 -7.18 1.29 -3.75
CA PHE A 165 -6.95 0.31 -4.80
C PHE A 165 -5.54 -0.28 -4.78
N GLY A 166 -5.41 -1.54 -5.24
CA GLY A 166 -4.13 -2.20 -5.53
C GLY A 166 -4.04 -3.61 -4.95
N SER A 167 -2.84 -4.22 -4.94
CA SER A 167 -2.71 -5.63 -4.49
C SER A 167 -3.08 -5.77 -3.00
N LEU A 168 -4.00 -6.68 -2.68
CA LEU A 168 -4.48 -6.91 -1.32
C LEU A 168 -3.49 -7.77 -0.51
N CYS A 169 -3.07 -7.25 0.64
CA CYS A 169 -2.34 -8.02 1.65
C CYS A 169 -3.31 -8.37 2.79
N ILE A 170 -3.37 -9.65 3.15
CA ILE A 170 -4.20 -10.16 4.25
C ILE A 170 -3.38 -10.54 5.50
N MET A 171 -2.05 -10.36 5.43
CA MET A 171 -1.12 -10.66 6.52
C MET A 171 -0.74 -9.37 7.26
N ALA A 172 0.14 -9.48 8.26
CA ALA A 172 0.79 -8.32 8.86
C ALA A 172 1.56 -7.54 7.77
N GLU A 173 0.98 -6.43 7.33
CA GLU A 173 1.35 -5.63 6.16
C GLU A 173 2.88 -5.44 6.02
N GLY A 174 3.46 -6.01 4.96
CA GLY A 174 4.91 -5.95 4.70
C GLY A 174 5.79 -6.71 5.70
N ARG A 175 5.24 -7.59 6.55
CA ARG A 175 5.94 -8.38 7.58
C ARG A 175 5.49 -9.84 7.61
N CYS A 176 5.19 -10.42 6.45
CA CYS A 176 4.69 -11.80 6.36
C CYS A 176 5.77 -12.83 6.73
N HIS A 177 5.64 -13.43 7.91
CA HIS A 177 6.57 -14.46 8.39
C HIS A 177 6.54 -15.75 7.55
N LEU A 178 5.38 -16.10 6.99
CA LEU A 178 5.28 -17.28 6.13
C LEU A 178 6.09 -17.11 4.83
N SER A 179 6.06 -15.90 4.26
CA SER A 179 6.92 -15.56 3.12
C SER A 179 8.40 -15.63 3.50
N SER A 180 8.78 -15.10 4.67
CA SER A 180 10.16 -15.21 5.17
C SER A 180 10.60 -16.66 5.34
N TYR A 181 9.72 -17.51 5.89
CA TYR A 181 9.99 -18.94 6.09
C TYR A 181 10.23 -19.66 4.75
N VAL A 182 9.36 -19.44 3.77
CA VAL A 182 9.42 -20.14 2.48
C VAL A 182 10.55 -19.63 1.58
N THR A 183 10.85 -18.33 1.62
CA THR A 183 11.77 -17.70 0.66
C THR A 183 13.16 -17.41 1.22
N GLY A 184 13.31 -17.42 2.55
CA GLY A 184 14.50 -16.95 3.24
C GLY A 184 14.66 -15.42 3.24
N GLU A 185 13.71 -14.68 2.66
CA GLU A 185 13.78 -13.22 2.54
C GLU A 185 12.64 -12.53 3.27
N SER A 186 12.97 -11.48 4.02
CA SER A 186 11.98 -10.73 4.79
C SER A 186 11.23 -9.73 3.90
N PRO A 187 9.89 -9.79 3.78
CA PRO A 187 9.13 -8.79 3.03
C PRO A 187 9.34 -7.36 3.53
N ASN A 188 9.72 -7.21 4.80
CA ASN A 188 10.03 -5.91 5.39
C ASN A 188 11.26 -5.27 4.74
N LEU A 189 12.32 -6.05 4.51
CA LEU A 189 13.60 -5.56 4.01
C LEU A 189 13.87 -5.88 2.55
N CYS A 190 13.04 -6.71 1.91
CA CYS A 190 13.19 -7.06 0.49
C CYS A 190 12.00 -6.56 -0.33
N GLY A 191 10.93 -6.10 0.31
CA GLY A 191 9.85 -5.39 -0.34
C GLY A 191 8.82 -6.20 -1.09
N VAL A 192 8.98 -7.52 -1.15
CA VAL A 192 8.08 -8.45 -1.83
C VAL A 192 7.78 -9.64 -0.93
N CYS A 193 6.57 -10.19 -1.09
CA CYS A 193 6.21 -11.48 -0.47
C CYS A 193 6.75 -12.67 -1.27
N SER A 194 7.00 -12.47 -2.56
CA SER A 194 7.45 -13.52 -3.47
C SER A 194 8.57 -12.99 -4.36
N PRO A 195 9.82 -13.06 -3.90
CA PRO A 195 10.98 -12.68 -4.70
C PRO A 195 11.02 -13.51 -5.98
N ALA A 196 11.23 -12.85 -7.13
CA ALA A 196 11.23 -13.52 -8.43
C ALA A 196 12.23 -14.71 -8.48
N LYS A 197 13.38 -14.60 -7.82
CA LYS A 197 14.37 -15.68 -7.71
C LYS A 197 13.87 -16.93 -6.99
N ALA A 198 12.86 -16.81 -6.13
CA ALA A 198 12.25 -17.90 -5.39
C ALA A 198 11.01 -18.49 -6.10
N VAL A 199 10.52 -17.83 -7.16
CA VAL A 199 9.38 -18.28 -7.95
C VAL A 199 9.81 -19.26 -9.03
N ARG A 200 9.07 -20.36 -9.20
CA ARG A 200 9.25 -21.30 -10.32
C ARG A 200 7.90 -21.57 -10.96
N TRP A 201 7.90 -21.61 -12.28
CA TRP A 201 6.79 -22.03 -13.12
C TRP A 201 7.20 -23.32 -13.82
N GLN A 202 6.33 -24.33 -13.83
CA GLN A 202 6.61 -25.63 -14.41
C GLN A 202 5.42 -26.09 -15.24
N GLU A 203 5.63 -26.37 -16.51
CA GLU A 203 4.63 -27.03 -17.35
C GLU A 203 4.48 -28.49 -16.89
N GLU A 204 3.24 -28.89 -16.66
CA GLU A 204 2.83 -30.25 -16.33
C GLU A 204 1.85 -30.75 -17.40
N ALA A 205 1.66 -32.08 -17.50
CA ALA A 205 0.75 -32.66 -18.49
C ALA A 205 -0.71 -32.17 -18.38
N GLN A 206 -1.11 -31.68 -17.19
CA GLN A 206 -2.46 -31.21 -16.88
C GLN A 206 -2.58 -29.68 -16.84
N GLY A 207 -1.50 -28.94 -17.13
CA GLY A 207 -1.49 -27.47 -17.11
C GLY A 207 -0.21 -26.89 -16.54
N LEU A 208 -0.30 -25.79 -15.79
CA LEU A 208 0.85 -25.05 -15.26
C LEU A 208 0.88 -25.14 -13.74
N SER A 209 2.03 -25.46 -13.14
CA SER A 209 2.20 -25.32 -11.69
C SER A 209 3.09 -24.14 -11.34
N SER A 210 2.76 -23.49 -10.22
CA SER A 210 3.53 -22.40 -9.65
C SER A 210 4.05 -22.77 -8.27
N ARG A 211 5.32 -22.46 -8.03
CA ARG A 211 6.01 -22.73 -6.77
C ARG A 211 6.69 -21.49 -6.24
N LEU A 212 6.74 -21.38 -4.92
CA LEU A 212 7.48 -20.36 -4.19
C LEU A 212 8.37 -21.08 -3.18
N GLY A 213 9.69 -20.88 -3.24
CA GLY A 213 10.62 -21.53 -2.31
C GLY A 213 10.50 -23.06 -2.30
N GLY A 214 10.15 -23.67 -3.44
CA GLY A 214 9.89 -25.11 -3.58
C GLY A 214 8.47 -25.56 -3.19
N VAL A 215 7.73 -24.76 -2.42
CA VAL A 215 6.34 -25.05 -2.03
C VAL A 215 5.41 -24.87 -3.23
N LEU A 216 4.54 -25.86 -3.49
CA LEU A 216 3.49 -25.74 -4.49
C LEU A 216 2.44 -24.72 -4.02
N ILE A 217 2.28 -23.65 -4.77
CA ILE A 217 1.32 -22.58 -4.50
C ILE A 217 0.02 -22.85 -5.25
N ASP A 218 0.12 -23.27 -6.51
CA ASP A 218 -1.06 -23.48 -7.34
C ASP A 218 -0.79 -24.38 -8.55
N ARG A 219 -1.88 -24.90 -9.15
CA ARG A 219 -1.94 -25.61 -10.43
C ARG A 219 -3.08 -25.05 -11.28
N TYR A 220 -2.75 -24.47 -12.42
CA TYR A 220 -3.68 -23.85 -13.34
C TYR A 220 -3.99 -24.77 -14.51
N ALA A 221 -5.26 -24.81 -14.93
CA ALA A 221 -5.63 -25.42 -16.20
C ALA A 221 -5.03 -24.63 -17.39
N PRO A 222 -4.89 -25.22 -18.60
CA PRO A 222 -4.22 -24.57 -19.74
C PRO A 222 -4.72 -23.16 -20.10
N GLU A 223 -6.02 -22.88 -19.92
CA GLU A 223 -6.65 -21.59 -20.22
C GLU A 223 -7.01 -20.78 -18.97
N GLU A 224 -6.59 -21.23 -17.79
CA GLU A 224 -6.86 -20.54 -16.53
C GLU A 224 -5.83 -19.41 -16.31
N PRO A 225 -6.27 -18.17 -16.03
CA PRO A 225 -5.35 -17.08 -15.72
C PRO A 225 -4.51 -17.38 -14.48
N ALA A 226 -3.18 -17.35 -14.62
CA ALA A 226 -2.27 -17.58 -13.52
C ALA A 226 -1.91 -16.29 -12.77
N GLY A 227 -2.25 -16.24 -11.48
CA GLY A 227 -1.83 -15.15 -10.59
C GLY A 227 -0.33 -15.22 -10.23
N TYR A 228 0.26 -14.09 -9.84
CA TYR A 228 1.67 -14.11 -9.41
C TYR A 228 1.81 -14.93 -8.12
N PRO A 229 2.76 -15.89 -8.02
CA PRO A 229 2.72 -16.90 -6.97
C PRO A 229 2.99 -16.28 -5.60
N THR A 230 1.93 -16.06 -4.84
CA THR A 230 1.98 -15.46 -3.51
C THR A 230 1.40 -16.46 -2.52
N LEU A 231 2.14 -16.74 -1.45
CA LEU A 231 1.79 -17.84 -0.55
C LEU A 231 0.35 -17.74 0.00
N CYS A 232 -0.09 -16.54 0.38
CA CYS A 232 -1.45 -16.34 0.89
C CYS A 232 -2.54 -16.32 -0.19
N LYS A 233 -2.18 -16.48 -1.47
CA LYS A 233 -3.08 -16.45 -2.62
C LYS A 233 -3.16 -17.78 -3.38
N GLY A 234 -2.46 -18.81 -2.91
CA GLY A 234 -2.47 -20.13 -3.51
C GLY A 234 -3.73 -20.95 -3.21
N ARG A 235 -3.88 -22.09 -3.89
CA ARG A 235 -4.90 -23.10 -3.60
C ARG A 235 -4.33 -24.22 -2.76
N PHE A 236 -4.95 -24.48 -1.62
CA PHE A 236 -4.50 -25.48 -0.65
C PHE A 236 -5.59 -26.53 -0.42
N LEU A 237 -5.18 -27.74 -0.03
CA LEU A 237 -6.09 -28.81 0.36
C LEU A 237 -6.40 -28.66 1.86
N VAL A 238 -7.63 -28.31 2.18
CA VAL A 238 -8.14 -28.17 3.56
C VAL A 238 -9.36 -29.09 3.68
N ASP A 239 -9.33 -30.03 4.63
CA ASP A 239 -10.40 -31.01 4.86
C ASP A 239 -10.88 -31.73 3.58
N GLY A 240 -9.93 -32.08 2.71
CA GLY A 240 -10.19 -32.78 1.44
C GLY A 240 -10.67 -31.89 0.29
N GLN A 241 -10.85 -30.60 0.51
CA GLN A 241 -11.27 -29.64 -0.51
C GLN A 241 -10.13 -28.73 -0.94
N ARG A 242 -9.97 -28.52 -2.25
CA ARG A 242 -8.94 -27.64 -2.82
C ARG A 242 -9.56 -26.30 -3.19
N PHE A 243 -9.15 -25.24 -2.52
CA PHE A 243 -9.60 -23.87 -2.78
C PHE A 243 -8.60 -22.84 -2.26
N HIS A 244 -8.86 -21.55 -2.51
CA HIS A 244 -8.09 -20.45 -1.92
C HIS A 244 -8.39 -20.32 -0.43
N ALA A 245 -7.66 -21.06 0.40
CA ALA A 245 -7.91 -21.15 1.84
C ALA A 245 -7.71 -19.84 2.62
N LEU A 246 -6.96 -18.89 2.03
CA LEU A 246 -6.60 -17.63 2.67
C LEU A 246 -7.19 -16.42 1.92
N GLU A 247 -6.83 -16.24 0.66
CA GLU A 247 -7.34 -15.17 -0.21
C GLU A 247 -7.20 -15.57 -1.69
N GLU A 248 -8.03 -15.00 -2.55
CA GLU A 248 -7.92 -15.18 -4.00
C GLU A 248 -6.87 -14.22 -4.61
N PRO A 249 -6.35 -14.48 -5.83
CA PRO A 249 -5.41 -13.59 -6.51
C PRO A 249 -6.09 -12.34 -7.07
N THR A 250 -6.59 -11.48 -6.18
CA THR A 250 -7.39 -10.29 -6.50
C THR A 250 -6.71 -8.99 -6.04
N SER A 251 -7.20 -7.86 -6.55
CA SER A 251 -6.88 -6.51 -6.04
C SER A 251 -7.99 -5.93 -5.18
N LEU A 252 -7.62 -5.18 -4.15
CA LEU A 252 -8.57 -4.34 -3.43
C LEU A 252 -9.12 -3.26 -4.38
N ASN A 253 -10.43 -3.03 -4.35
CA ASN A 253 -11.08 -1.91 -5.01
C ASN A 253 -12.24 -1.39 -4.16
N THR A 254 -12.05 -0.28 -3.46
CA THR A 254 -13.07 0.29 -2.56
C THR A 254 -13.84 1.45 -3.19
N ILE A 255 -13.87 1.57 -4.52
CA ILE A 255 -14.52 2.71 -5.19
C ILE A 255 -16.00 2.83 -4.80
N ASP A 256 -16.68 1.69 -4.65
CA ASP A 256 -18.08 1.59 -4.21
C ASP A 256 -18.31 2.11 -2.78
N LEU A 257 -17.26 2.19 -1.97
CA LEU A 257 -17.32 2.58 -0.57
C LEU A 257 -17.06 4.07 -0.33
N ILE A 258 -16.83 4.86 -1.39
CA ILE A 258 -16.53 6.31 -1.26
C ILE A 258 -17.54 7.04 -0.36
N PRO A 259 -18.87 6.87 -0.53
CA PRO A 259 -19.84 7.55 0.34
C PRO A 259 -19.72 7.15 1.81
N GLN A 260 -19.59 5.86 2.09
CA GLN A 260 -19.47 5.33 3.46
C GLN A 260 -18.17 5.79 4.12
N LEU A 261 -17.06 5.80 3.38
CA LEU A 261 -15.77 6.27 3.88
C LEU A 261 -15.79 7.78 4.17
N ALA A 262 -16.46 8.57 3.32
CA ALA A 262 -16.65 10.00 3.55
C ALA A 262 -17.51 10.28 4.79
N GLU A 263 -18.61 9.55 4.95
CA GLU A 263 -19.51 9.63 6.11
C GLU A 263 -18.76 9.32 7.42
N MET A 264 -17.85 8.33 7.40
CA MET A 264 -16.99 7.99 8.54
C MET A 264 -15.91 9.02 8.84
N GLY A 265 -15.76 10.08 8.04
CA GLY A 265 -14.72 11.09 8.23
C GLY A 265 -13.31 10.58 7.89
N ILE A 266 -13.18 9.54 7.05
CA ILE A 266 -11.87 9.12 6.53
C ILE A 266 -11.26 10.31 5.78
N ALA A 267 -10.02 10.67 6.12
CA ALA A 267 -9.40 11.89 5.61
C ALA A 267 -8.80 11.68 4.22
N ALA A 268 -8.27 10.49 3.95
CA ALA A 268 -7.55 10.19 2.71
C ALA A 268 -7.77 8.75 2.24
N VAL A 269 -7.74 8.58 0.93
CA VAL A 269 -7.67 7.28 0.26
C VAL A 269 -6.35 7.15 -0.47
N LYS A 270 -5.69 6.01 -0.30
CA LYS A 270 -4.35 5.74 -0.82
C LYS A 270 -4.34 4.66 -1.87
N ILE A 271 -3.67 4.93 -2.98
CA ILE A 271 -3.42 3.93 -4.03
C ILE A 271 -2.13 3.17 -3.73
N GLU A 272 -2.18 1.84 -3.81
CA GLU A 272 -0.99 0.99 -3.77
C GLU A 272 -0.40 0.85 -5.18
N GLY A 273 0.92 0.69 -5.26
CA GLY A 273 1.59 0.36 -6.51
C GLY A 273 2.79 1.24 -6.84
N ARG A 274 3.65 1.56 -5.87
CA ARG A 274 4.88 2.34 -6.15
C ARG A 274 5.77 1.70 -7.21
N GLN A 275 5.75 0.37 -7.32
CA GLN A 275 6.47 -0.41 -8.33
C GLN A 275 5.77 -0.48 -9.69
N ARG A 276 4.58 0.11 -9.86
CA ARG A 276 3.80 0.02 -11.10
C ARG A 276 4.27 1.07 -12.12
N SER A 277 3.89 0.85 -13.37
CA SER A 277 4.27 1.72 -14.48
C SER A 277 3.63 3.12 -14.35
N PRO A 278 4.20 4.15 -15.00
CA PRO A 278 3.56 5.45 -15.10
C PRO A 278 2.14 5.39 -15.67
N ALA A 279 1.89 4.49 -16.64
CA ALA A 279 0.56 4.29 -17.23
C ALA A 279 -0.46 3.74 -16.22
N TYR A 280 -0.06 2.79 -15.35
CA TYR A 280 -0.91 2.34 -14.25
C TYR A 280 -1.26 3.51 -13.34
N VAL A 281 -0.23 4.29 -12.92
CA VAL A 281 -0.42 5.43 -12.01
C VAL A 281 -1.32 6.49 -12.62
N GLU A 282 -1.18 6.78 -13.91
CA GLU A 282 -2.04 7.69 -14.65
C GLU A 282 -3.50 7.22 -14.62
N GLN A 283 -3.77 6.00 -15.08
CA GLN A 283 -5.12 5.48 -15.25
C GLN A 283 -5.84 5.34 -13.90
N VAL A 284 -5.18 4.77 -12.88
CA VAL A 284 -5.78 4.61 -11.55
C VAL A 284 -6.04 5.96 -10.89
N THR A 285 -5.12 6.92 -11.02
CA THR A 285 -5.29 8.26 -10.41
C THR A 285 -6.46 8.99 -11.08
N ARG A 286 -6.56 8.94 -12.40
CA ARG A 286 -7.66 9.54 -13.15
C ARG A 286 -9.02 9.00 -12.71
N VAL A 287 -9.18 7.67 -12.69
CA VAL A 287 -10.43 7.02 -12.28
C VAL A 287 -10.82 7.42 -10.87
N TRP A 288 -9.87 7.38 -9.92
CA TRP A 288 -10.16 7.74 -8.53
C TRP A 288 -10.43 9.22 -8.33
N ARG A 289 -9.73 10.11 -9.06
CA ARG A 289 -9.99 11.56 -9.02
C ARG A 289 -11.41 11.86 -9.49
N GLU A 290 -11.80 11.30 -10.63
CA GLU A 290 -13.16 11.45 -11.17
C GLU A 290 -14.23 10.94 -10.21
N ALA A 291 -14.00 9.79 -9.57
CA ALA A 291 -14.92 9.22 -8.60
C ALA A 291 -15.08 10.09 -7.35
N LEU A 292 -13.97 10.62 -6.83
CA LEU A 292 -13.97 11.55 -5.70
C LEU A 292 -14.62 12.89 -6.05
N ASP A 293 -14.39 13.40 -7.27
CA ASP A 293 -15.03 14.65 -7.76
C ASP A 293 -16.54 14.47 -7.96
N ALA A 294 -16.96 13.32 -8.50
CA ALA A 294 -18.37 12.99 -8.63
C ALA A 294 -19.08 12.95 -7.26
N HIS A 295 -18.40 12.40 -6.24
CA HIS A 295 -18.90 12.41 -4.87
C HIS A 295 -18.94 13.80 -4.24
N ALA A 296 -17.86 14.58 -4.35
CA ALA A 296 -17.83 15.95 -3.85
C ALA A 296 -18.91 16.84 -4.50
N GLY A 297 -19.24 16.59 -5.78
CA GLY A 297 -20.30 17.28 -6.50
C GLY A 297 -21.72 16.71 -6.29
N GLY A 298 -21.92 15.76 -5.38
CA GLY A 298 -23.24 15.17 -5.08
C GLY A 298 -23.84 14.28 -6.18
N ARG A 299 -23.03 13.87 -7.18
CA ARG A 299 -23.45 13.07 -8.34
C ARG A 299 -22.75 11.71 -8.38
N PHE A 300 -22.45 11.15 -7.22
CA PHE A 300 -21.74 9.87 -7.15
C PHE A 300 -22.63 8.73 -7.60
N ALA A 301 -22.25 8.11 -8.70
CA ALA A 301 -22.68 6.79 -9.10
C ALA A 301 -21.47 6.09 -9.72
N VAL A 302 -21.25 4.84 -9.34
CA VAL A 302 -20.11 4.07 -9.85
C VAL A 302 -20.34 3.80 -11.33
N GLN A 303 -19.44 4.32 -12.17
CA GLN A 303 -19.55 4.21 -13.62
C GLN A 303 -18.95 2.89 -14.10
N GLU A 304 -19.59 2.25 -15.08
CA GLU A 304 -19.12 0.97 -15.64
C GLU A 304 -17.71 1.07 -16.21
N ARG A 305 -17.37 2.21 -16.83
CA ARG A 305 -16.01 2.47 -17.33
C ARG A 305 -14.96 2.43 -16.21
N TRP A 306 -15.29 2.89 -15.00
CA TRP A 306 -14.37 2.83 -13.87
C TRP A 306 -14.13 1.40 -13.43
N ARG A 307 -15.18 0.57 -13.37
CA ARG A 307 -15.05 -0.86 -13.05
C ARG A 307 -14.17 -1.56 -14.08
N LYS A 308 -14.44 -1.35 -15.37
CA LYS A 308 -13.67 -1.94 -16.47
C LYS A 308 -12.19 -1.53 -16.42
N ASP A 309 -11.92 -0.23 -16.24
CA ASP A 309 -10.55 0.29 -16.16
C ASP A 309 -9.80 -0.29 -14.96
N LEU A 310 -10.42 -0.32 -13.78
CA LEU A 310 -9.79 -0.88 -12.57
C LEU A 310 -9.62 -2.40 -12.64
N ALA A 311 -10.57 -3.12 -13.22
CA ALA A 311 -10.42 -4.56 -13.46
C ALA A 311 -9.22 -4.85 -14.37
N GLY A 312 -9.03 -4.09 -15.44
CA GLY A 312 -7.86 -4.22 -16.33
C GLY A 312 -6.51 -3.93 -15.65
N LEU A 313 -6.50 -3.23 -14.52
CA LEU A 313 -5.31 -2.94 -13.73
C LEU A 313 -5.09 -3.92 -12.56
N SER A 314 -6.05 -4.82 -12.31
CA SER A 314 -6.07 -5.69 -11.15
C SER A 314 -5.32 -7.00 -11.35
N GLU A 315 -4.91 -7.61 -10.24
CA GLU A 315 -4.37 -8.97 -10.24
C GLU A 315 -5.46 -9.96 -10.64
N GLY A 316 -5.15 -10.88 -11.56
CA GLY A 316 -6.13 -11.84 -12.07
C GLY A 316 -7.30 -11.23 -12.82
N SER A 317 -7.26 -9.93 -13.16
CA SER A 317 -8.39 -9.17 -13.71
C SER A 317 -9.63 -9.18 -12.79
N GLN A 318 -9.43 -9.40 -11.50
CA GLN A 318 -10.48 -9.49 -10.49
C GLN A 318 -10.23 -8.52 -9.33
N THR A 319 -11.31 -7.94 -8.83
CA THR A 319 -11.27 -7.04 -7.69
C THR A 319 -12.16 -7.52 -6.56
N THR A 320 -11.77 -7.20 -5.33
CA THR A 320 -12.48 -7.54 -4.11
C THR A 320 -12.59 -6.33 -3.19
N LEU A 321 -13.60 -6.33 -2.32
CA LEU A 321 -13.66 -5.45 -1.16
C LEU A 321 -12.80 -5.99 0.00
N GLY A 322 -12.28 -7.21 -0.11
CA GLY A 322 -11.48 -7.85 0.94
C GLY A 322 -12.24 -7.90 2.27
N ALA A 323 -11.56 -7.53 3.36
CA ALA A 323 -12.15 -7.55 4.69
C ALA A 323 -13.41 -6.66 4.84
N TYR A 324 -13.58 -5.62 4.02
CA TYR A 324 -14.74 -4.73 4.08
C TYR A 324 -16.09 -5.44 3.86
N HIS A 325 -16.10 -6.57 3.13
CA HIS A 325 -17.32 -7.31 2.76
C HIS A 325 -17.56 -8.58 3.62
N ARG A 326 -16.79 -8.81 4.69
CA ARG A 326 -16.99 -10.02 5.53
C ARG A 326 -18.40 -10.05 6.13
N SER A 327 -19.19 -11.02 5.67
CA SER A 327 -20.60 -11.24 6.01
C SER A 327 -20.82 -11.98 7.32
N TRP A 328 -19.80 -12.71 7.80
CA TRP A 328 -19.80 -13.27 9.15
C TRP A 328 -19.26 -12.20 10.10
N GLN A 329 -20.12 -11.72 11.01
CA GLN A 329 -19.78 -10.81 12.10
C GLN A 329 -20.46 -11.30 13.38
#